data_AF-A0AAV2ZHJ9-F1
#
_entry.id   AF-A0AAV2ZHJ9-F1
#
_cell.length_a   1.000
_cell.length_b   1.000
_cell.length_c   1.000
_cell.angle_alpha   90.00
_cell.angle_beta   90.00
_cell.angle_gamma   90.00
#
_symmetry.space_group_name_H-M   'P 1'
#
loop_
_entity.id
_entity.type
_entity.pdbx_description
1 polymer ?
#
loop_
_entity_poly.entity_id
_entity_poly.type
_entity_poly.pdbx_seq_one_letter_code
_entity_poly.pdbx_strand_id
1 'polypeptide(L)'
;MRYTYFLLVIGEVCRNAFCNCFDVSTPKLARYRRLVEVNHFVFPTHGGTRNKNAQRVDADALVAWFTDFAKTTNSVIPVRVRKQETARGTRLRTATTENHIVLPCYLTWEKLHSELLKTWNNRPLSEPSFRRARCPTTHIQSPRDHVCDTCVPSTARSSRTRARRIGLQ
;
A
#
# COMPACT_ATOMS: atom_id res chain seq x y z
N MET A 1 -9.67 -6.98 35.48
CA MET A 1 -9.17 -6.38 34.21
C MET A 1 -9.79 -5.01 33.99
N ARG A 2 -9.04 -4.03 33.49
CA ARG A 2 -9.58 -2.75 33.04
C ARG A 2 -9.99 -2.88 31.56
N TYR A 3 -11.23 -2.53 31.25
CA TYR A 3 -11.75 -2.55 29.88
C TYR A 3 -11.76 -1.13 29.35
N THR A 4 -11.07 -0.90 28.22
CA THR A 4 -11.15 0.33 27.44
C THR A 4 -12.24 0.17 26.38
N TYR A 5 -12.99 1.25 26.13
CA TYR A 5 -14.12 1.26 25.20
C TYR A 5 -13.78 2.13 24.01
N PHE A 6 -14.07 1.65 22.80
CA PHE A 6 -13.76 2.38 21.58
C PHE A 6 -14.99 2.56 20.70
N LEU A 7 -15.12 3.75 20.11
CA LEU A 7 -16.00 4.04 18.98
C LEU A 7 -15.15 4.22 17.73
N LEU A 8 -15.58 3.65 16.60
CA LEU A 8 -14.81 3.59 15.34
C LEU A 8 -14.27 4.93 14.84
N VAL A 9 -14.96 6.05 15.14
CA VAL A 9 -14.58 7.39 14.66
C VAL A 9 -14.03 8.28 15.78
N ILE A 10 -14.43 8.03 17.04
CA ILE A 10 -14.16 8.93 18.17
C ILE A 10 -12.98 8.45 19.03
N GLY A 11 -12.62 7.16 18.94
CA GLY A 11 -11.54 6.59 19.74
C GLY A 11 -12.02 6.14 21.12
N GLU A 12 -11.17 6.28 22.14
CA GLU A 12 -11.46 5.82 23.49
C GLU A 12 -12.56 6.66 24.14
N VAL A 13 -13.55 5.99 24.73
CA VAL A 13 -14.71 6.63 25.37
C VAL A 13 -14.98 6.06 26.75
N CYS A 14 -15.75 6.79 27.55
CA CYS A 14 -16.23 6.27 28.82
C CYS A 14 -17.31 5.20 28.60
N ARG A 15 -17.49 4.33 29.61
CA ARG A 15 -18.49 3.26 29.60
C ARG A 15 -19.89 3.77 29.27
N ASN A 16 -20.30 4.90 29.85
CA ASN A 16 -21.66 5.43 29.68
C ASN A 16 -21.91 5.91 28.26
N ALA A 17 -20.93 6.60 27.65
CA ALA A 17 -21.00 7.00 26.25
C ALA A 17 -21.11 5.77 25.34
N PHE A 18 -20.30 4.74 25.57
CA PHE A 18 -20.37 3.48 24.83
C PHE A 18 -21.75 2.80 24.95
N CYS A 19 -22.30 2.71 26.17
CA CYS A 19 -23.62 2.14 26.43
C CYS A 19 -24.71 2.91 25.67
N ASN A 20 -24.68 4.24 25.71
CA ASN A 20 -25.68 5.07 25.06
C ASN A 20 -25.58 5.00 23.53
N CYS A 21 -24.37 4.99 22.96
CA CYS A 21 -24.18 4.93 21.50
C CYS A 21 -24.66 3.61 20.88
N PHE A 22 -24.53 2.50 21.60
CA PHE A 22 -24.91 1.17 21.10
C PHE A 22 -26.23 0.64 21.67
N ASP A 23 -26.94 1.46 22.47
CA ASP A 23 -28.16 1.07 23.19
C ASP A 23 -27.97 -0.24 23.99
N VAL A 24 -26.85 -0.31 24.73
CA VAL A 24 -26.48 -1.45 25.55
C VAL A 24 -26.59 -1.08 27.03
N SER A 25 -27.45 -1.78 27.75
CA SER A 25 -27.58 -1.58 29.19
C SER A 25 -26.30 -2.00 29.94
N THR A 26 -26.06 -1.35 31.08
CA THR A 26 -24.91 -1.60 31.95
C THR A 26 -24.79 -3.07 32.41
N PRO A 27 -25.87 -3.83 32.69
CA PRO A 27 -25.80 -5.26 33.01
C PRO A 27 -25.48 -6.13 31.78
N LYS A 28 -26.01 -5.78 30.60
CA LYS A 28 -25.73 -6.48 29.34
C LYS A 28 -24.25 -6.38 28.98
N LEU A 29 -23.65 -5.21 29.18
CA LEU A 29 -22.22 -5.00 28.99
C LEU A 29 -21.36 -5.81 29.98
N ALA A 30 -21.80 -5.93 31.24
CA ALA A 30 -21.13 -6.77 32.23
C ALA A 30 -21.20 -8.26 31.85
N ARG A 31 -22.33 -8.72 31.31
CA ARG A 31 -22.49 -10.07 30.77
C ARG A 31 -21.52 -10.32 29.59
N TYR A 32 -21.37 -9.37 28.67
CA TYR A 32 -20.42 -9.51 27.56
C TYR A 32 -18.97 -9.62 28.04
N ARG A 33 -18.56 -8.81 29.02
CA ARG A 33 -17.22 -8.93 29.63
C ARG A 33 -16.99 -10.33 30.21
N ARG A 34 -17.97 -10.85 30.95
CA ARG A 34 -17.89 -12.19 31.55
C ARG A 34 -17.77 -13.28 30.49
N LEU A 35 -18.47 -13.15 29.37
CA LEU A 35 -18.38 -14.08 28.24
C LEU A 35 -17.00 -14.02 27.54
N VAL A 36 -16.36 -12.85 27.49
CA VAL A 36 -14.97 -12.71 27.00
C VAL A 36 -14.00 -13.38 27.97
N GLU A 37 -14.14 -13.15 29.28
CA GLU A 37 -13.28 -13.77 30.31
C GLU A 37 -13.36 -15.29 30.30
N VAL A 38 -14.54 -15.84 30.03
CA VAL A 38 -14.77 -17.30 29.94
C VAL A 38 -14.40 -17.85 28.55
N ASN A 39 -13.83 -17.03 27.64
CA ASN A 39 -13.54 -17.40 26.25
C ASN A 39 -14.74 -18.03 25.52
N HIS A 40 -15.95 -17.64 25.90
CA HIS A 40 -17.19 -18.17 25.35
C HIS A 40 -17.45 -17.64 23.92
N PHE A 41 -16.75 -16.58 23.51
CA PHE A 41 -16.76 -16.13 22.13
C PHE A 41 -15.74 -16.92 21.31
N VAL A 42 -16.22 -17.91 20.56
CA VAL A 42 -15.46 -18.44 19.42
C VAL A 42 -15.56 -17.41 18.31
N PHE A 43 -14.59 -16.49 18.26
CA PHE A 43 -14.47 -15.64 17.08
C PHE A 43 -14.10 -16.56 15.91
N PRO A 44 -14.88 -16.59 14.82
CA PRO A 44 -14.43 -17.26 13.62
C PRO A 44 -13.09 -16.63 13.23
N THR A 45 -12.08 -17.48 12.98
CA THR A 45 -10.78 -17.04 12.46
C THR A 45 -11.04 -16.03 11.34
N HIS A 46 -10.49 -14.83 11.48
CA HIS A 46 -10.66 -13.77 10.50
C HIS A 46 -9.95 -14.19 9.20
N GLY A 47 -10.64 -14.97 8.37
CA GLY A 47 -10.12 -15.60 7.15
C GLY A 47 -11.06 -15.49 5.95
N GLY A 48 -12.15 -14.73 6.08
CA GLY A 48 -12.90 -14.25 4.92
C GLY A 48 -13.75 -15.27 4.15
N THR A 49 -13.92 -16.51 4.61
CA THR A 49 -14.73 -17.51 3.88
C THR A 49 -16.22 -17.15 3.75
N ARG A 50 -16.76 -16.32 4.66
CA ARG A 50 -18.16 -15.83 4.61
C ARG A 50 -18.31 -14.36 4.26
N ASN A 51 -17.22 -13.58 4.25
CA ASN A 51 -17.29 -12.17 3.87
C ASN A 51 -17.13 -12.05 2.35
N LYS A 52 -18.19 -12.35 1.60
CA LYS A 52 -18.23 -12.18 0.14
C LYS A 52 -17.97 -10.71 -0.28
N ASN A 53 -18.18 -9.75 0.61
CA ASN A 53 -17.86 -8.34 0.39
C ASN A 53 -16.38 -8.01 0.59
N ALA A 54 -15.60 -8.88 1.24
CA ALA A 54 -14.15 -8.82 1.37
C ALA A 54 -13.46 -9.88 0.49
N GLN A 55 -14.12 -10.31 -0.59
CA GLN A 55 -13.46 -11.08 -1.64
C GLN A 55 -12.24 -10.27 -2.09
N ARG A 56 -11.05 -10.88 -1.94
CA ARG A 56 -9.77 -10.25 -2.30
C ARG A 56 -9.89 -9.70 -3.71
N VAL A 57 -9.41 -8.47 -3.89
CA VAL A 57 -9.11 -7.94 -5.22
C VAL A 57 -8.33 -9.01 -5.98
N ASP A 58 -8.76 -9.29 -7.21
CA ASP A 58 -8.02 -10.17 -8.11
C ASP A 58 -6.68 -9.51 -8.43
N ALA A 59 -5.66 -9.94 -7.69
CA ALA A 59 -4.32 -9.37 -7.76
C ALA A 59 -3.66 -9.69 -9.10
N ASP A 60 -3.92 -10.88 -9.65
CA ASP A 60 -3.32 -11.32 -10.91
C ASP A 60 -3.91 -10.52 -12.09
N ALA A 61 -5.23 -10.31 -12.10
CA ALA A 61 -5.87 -9.43 -13.07
C ALA A 61 -5.37 -7.97 -12.97
N LEU A 62 -5.14 -7.47 -11.75
CA LEU A 62 -4.62 -6.12 -11.56
C LEU A 62 -3.17 -5.99 -12.07
N VAL A 63 -2.33 -6.99 -11.82
CA VAL A 63 -0.95 -7.03 -12.34
C VAL A 63 -0.96 -7.12 -13.86
N ALA A 64 -1.79 -7.98 -14.45
CA ALA A 64 -1.95 -8.09 -15.90
C ALA A 64 -2.34 -6.73 -16.52
N TRP A 65 -3.33 -6.06 -15.93
CA TRP A 65 -3.75 -4.72 -16.36
C TRP A 65 -2.59 -3.71 -16.31
N PHE A 66 -1.83 -3.66 -15.21
CA PHE A 66 -0.66 -2.78 -15.11
C PHE A 66 0.40 -3.10 -16.15
N THR A 67 0.66 -4.38 -16.43
CA THR A 67 1.65 -4.78 -17.44
C THR A 67 1.23 -4.37 -18.84
N ASP A 68 -0.05 -4.48 -19.18
CA ASP A 68 -0.56 -4.08 -20.49
C ASP A 68 -0.60 -2.56 -20.64
N PHE A 69 -1.02 -1.83 -19.60
CA PHE A 69 -0.96 -0.37 -19.57
C PHE A 69 0.48 0.15 -19.71
N ALA A 70 1.45 -0.53 -19.09
CA ALA A 70 2.86 -0.18 -19.18
C ALA A 70 3.45 -0.37 -20.58
N LYS A 71 3.01 -1.40 -21.33
CA LYS A 71 3.41 -1.61 -22.73
C LYS A 71 2.94 -0.45 -23.60
N THR A 72 1.69 -0.01 -23.44
CA THR A 72 1.12 1.14 -24.18
C THR A 72 1.91 2.42 -23.94
N THR A 73 2.43 2.58 -22.73
CA THR A 73 3.16 3.79 -22.32
C THR A 73 4.69 3.63 -22.46
N ASN A 74 5.18 2.52 -23.04
CA ASN A 74 6.60 2.14 -23.13
C ASN A 74 7.40 2.34 -21.83
N SER A 75 6.77 2.05 -20.69
CA SER A 75 7.23 2.46 -19.35
C SER A 75 7.97 1.35 -18.59
N VAL A 76 8.47 0.33 -19.28
CA VAL A 76 9.17 -0.79 -18.66
C VAL A 76 10.68 -0.51 -18.65
N ILE A 77 11.27 -0.44 -17.45
CA ILE A 77 12.69 -0.15 -17.26
C ILE A 77 13.34 -1.32 -16.51
N PRO A 78 14.44 -1.90 -17.01
CA PRO A 78 15.19 -2.89 -16.24
C PRO A 78 15.89 -2.19 -15.07
N VAL A 79 15.59 -2.63 -13.84
CA VAL A 79 16.19 -2.09 -12.61
C VAL A 79 17.05 -3.17 -11.96
N ARG A 80 18.30 -2.81 -11.62
CA ARG A 80 19.21 -3.71 -10.90
C ARG A 80 18.85 -3.70 -9.41
N VAL A 81 18.27 -4.80 -8.93
CA VAL A 81 17.87 -5.01 -7.55
C VAL A 81 18.99 -5.71 -6.79
N ARG A 82 19.33 -5.20 -5.60
CA ARG A 82 20.24 -5.88 -4.68
C ARG A 82 19.42 -6.57 -3.61
N LYS A 83 19.38 -7.89 -3.62
CA LYS A 83 18.78 -8.70 -2.56
C LYS A 83 19.85 -9.04 -1.52
N GLN A 84 19.50 -8.87 -0.25
CA GLN A 84 20.32 -9.31 0.86
C GLN A 84 19.56 -10.42 1.59
N GLU A 85 20.08 -11.64 1.52
CA GLU A 85 19.57 -12.77 2.29
C GLU A 85 20.53 -13.08 3.43
N THR A 86 19.99 -13.44 4.59
CA THR A 86 20.79 -13.88 5.73
C THR A 86 20.48 -15.35 5.97
N ALA A 87 21.40 -16.23 5.61
CA ALA A 87 21.31 -17.67 5.85
C ALA A 87 22.42 -18.06 6.83
N ARG A 88 22.03 -18.71 7.94
CA ARG A 88 22.97 -19.22 8.97
C ARG A 88 24.01 -18.20 9.44
N GLY A 89 23.61 -16.95 9.66
CA GLY A 89 24.50 -15.87 10.14
C GLY A 89 25.37 -15.21 9.09
N THR A 90 25.44 -15.74 7.86
CA THR A 90 26.16 -15.12 6.75
C THR A 90 25.20 -14.27 5.91
N ARG A 91 25.58 -13.01 5.66
CA ARG A 91 24.83 -12.08 4.79
C ARG A 91 25.28 -12.26 3.35
N LEU A 92 24.45 -12.90 2.52
CA LEU A 92 24.67 -13.00 1.08
C LEU A 92 24.03 -11.80 0.39
N ARG A 93 24.80 -11.09 -0.44
CA ARG A 93 24.30 -9.99 -1.28
C ARG A 93 24.34 -10.42 -2.74
N THR A 94 23.16 -10.58 -3.34
CA THR A 94 23.00 -10.97 -4.73
C THR A 94 22.42 -9.80 -5.51
N ALA A 95 23.00 -9.46 -6.66
CA ALA A 95 22.46 -8.44 -7.55
C ALA A 95 21.76 -9.11 -8.72
N THR A 96 20.44 -8.96 -8.81
CA THR A 96 19.61 -9.46 -9.92
C THR A 96 19.02 -8.29 -10.68
N THR A 97 18.86 -8.44 -12.00
CA THR A 97 18.16 -7.44 -12.81
C THR A 97 16.69 -7.84 -12.87
N GLU A 98 15.80 -6.97 -12.40
CA GLU A 98 14.35 -7.19 -12.40
C GLU A 98 13.69 -6.11 -13.25
N ASN A 99 12.66 -6.48 -14.01
CA ASN A 99 11.91 -5.53 -14.83
C ASN A 99 10.92 -4.79 -13.93
N HIS A 100 11.10 -3.47 -13.77
CA HIS A 100 10.15 -2.63 -13.07
C HIS A 100 9.28 -1.87 -14.07
N ILE A 101 8.02 -1.66 -13.69
CA ILE A 101 7.11 -0.78 -14.41
C ILE A 101 7.28 0.60 -13.79
N VAL A 102 7.80 1.54 -14.57
CA VAL A 102 8.10 2.90 -14.13
C VAL A 102 7.28 3.87 -14.96
N LEU A 103 6.08 4.18 -14.48
CA LEU A 103 5.11 5.04 -15.15
C LEU A 103 5.57 6.52 -15.13
N PRO A 104 5.34 7.28 -16.21
CA PRO A 104 5.66 8.71 -16.29
C PRO A 104 5.04 9.54 -15.18
N CYS A 105 5.73 10.62 -14.79
CA CYS A 105 5.32 11.48 -13.67
C CYS A 105 4.01 12.24 -13.90
N TYR A 106 3.53 12.36 -15.14
CA TYR A 106 2.25 13.02 -15.47
C TYR A 106 1.02 12.11 -15.22
N LEU A 107 1.24 10.81 -15.03
CA LEU A 107 0.21 9.86 -14.64
C LEU A 107 0.06 9.88 -13.13
N THR A 108 -1.02 10.50 -12.63
CA THR A 108 -1.39 10.43 -11.21
C THR A 108 -2.15 9.13 -10.92
N TRP A 109 -2.17 8.70 -9.66
CA TRP A 109 -2.96 7.52 -9.23
C TRP A 109 -4.46 7.66 -9.56
N GLU A 110 -4.99 8.88 -9.49
CA GLU A 110 -6.38 9.18 -9.86
C GLU A 110 -6.65 8.97 -11.36
N LYS A 111 -5.73 9.42 -12.23
CA LYS A 111 -5.83 9.19 -13.68
C LYS A 111 -5.72 7.71 -14.00
N LEU A 112 -4.78 7.00 -13.39
CA LEU A 112 -4.63 5.56 -13.55
C LEU A 112 -5.88 4.80 -13.09
N HIS A 113 -6.46 5.20 -11.96
CA HIS A 113 -7.69 4.62 -11.46
C HIS A 113 -8.87 4.86 -12.40
N SER A 114 -8.94 6.06 -13.01
CA SER A 114 -9.94 6.38 -14.01
C SER A 114 -9.79 5.54 -15.29
N GLU A 115 -8.56 5.35 -15.77
CA GLU A 115 -8.28 4.47 -16.93
C GLU A 115 -8.57 3.00 -16.63
N LEU A 116 -8.27 2.55 -15.40
CA LEU A 116 -8.63 1.23 -14.93
C LEU A 116 -10.15 1.05 -15.02
N LEU A 117 -10.93 1.95 -14.42
CA LEU A 117 -12.40 1.83 -14.40
C LEU A 117 -13.05 1.77 -15.80
N LYS A 118 -12.41 2.34 -16.84
CA LYS A 118 -12.91 2.23 -18.22
C LYS A 118 -12.78 0.82 -18.81
N THR A 119 -11.76 0.09 -18.40
CA THR A 119 -11.36 -1.20 -18.99
C THR A 119 -11.57 -2.37 -18.03
N TRP A 120 -11.90 -2.09 -16.78
CA TRP A 120 -12.02 -3.06 -15.69
C TRP A 120 -13.40 -3.69 -15.66
N ASN A 121 -13.46 -4.96 -16.04
CA ASN A 121 -14.69 -5.77 -16.04
C ASN A 121 -14.95 -6.43 -14.67
N ASN A 122 -14.01 -6.34 -13.74
CA ASN A 122 -14.09 -6.94 -12.41
C ASN A 122 -14.79 -5.99 -11.42
N ARG A 123 -14.97 -6.44 -10.17
CA ARG A 123 -15.56 -5.62 -9.10
C ARG A 123 -14.84 -4.28 -8.99
N PRO A 124 -15.55 -3.14 -8.94
CA PRO A 124 -14.90 -1.82 -8.88
C PRO A 124 -14.10 -1.67 -7.60
N LEU A 125 -12.86 -1.20 -7.73
CA LEU A 125 -12.04 -0.79 -6.60
C LEU A 125 -12.25 0.70 -6.33
N SER A 126 -12.27 1.10 -5.06
CA SER A 126 -12.09 2.51 -4.71
C SER A 126 -10.65 2.94 -4.96
N GLU A 127 -10.41 4.22 -5.29
CA GLU A 127 -9.04 4.76 -5.49
C GLU A 127 -8.09 4.39 -4.32
N PRO A 128 -8.49 4.52 -3.04
CA PRO A 128 -7.58 4.19 -1.94
C PRO A 128 -7.23 2.71 -1.90
N SER A 129 -8.13 1.84 -2.32
CA SER A 129 -7.91 0.40 -2.39
C SER A 129 -7.06 0.02 -3.60
N PHE A 130 -7.26 0.67 -4.74
CA PHE A 130 -6.40 0.54 -5.92
C PHE A 130 -4.96 0.95 -5.61
N ARG A 131 -4.77 2.10 -4.97
CA ARG A 131 -3.44 2.59 -4.55
C ARG A 131 -2.74 1.64 -3.57
N ARG A 132 -3.50 0.97 -2.69
CA ARG A 132 -2.97 -0.03 -1.74
C ARG A 132 -2.70 -1.40 -2.37
N ALA A 133 -3.46 -1.78 -3.40
CA ALA A 133 -3.31 -3.05 -4.11
C ALA A 133 -2.15 -3.06 -5.12
N ARG A 134 -1.34 -1.98 -5.15
CA ARG A 134 -0.23 -1.80 -6.07
C ARG A 134 0.77 -2.96 -5.98
N CYS A 135 1.19 -3.46 -7.15
CA CYS A 135 2.32 -4.38 -7.24
C CYS A 135 3.60 -3.70 -6.73
N PRO A 136 4.43 -4.36 -5.90
CA PRO A 136 5.66 -3.76 -5.37
C PRO A 136 6.62 -3.24 -6.44
N THR A 137 6.53 -3.75 -7.67
CA THR A 137 7.40 -3.42 -8.80
C THR A 137 6.88 -2.28 -9.68
N THR A 138 5.68 -1.75 -9.42
CA THR A 138 5.08 -0.65 -10.18
C THR A 138 5.28 0.68 -9.44
N HIS A 139 5.94 1.64 -10.08
CA HIS A 139 6.23 2.96 -9.54
C HIS A 139 5.83 4.06 -10.52
N ILE A 140 5.42 5.21 -9.98
CA ILE A 140 5.27 6.45 -10.76
C ILE A 140 6.52 7.27 -10.50
N GLN A 141 7.16 7.77 -11.55
CA GLN A 141 8.36 8.61 -11.44
C GLN A 141 8.06 9.89 -10.66
N SER A 142 9.03 10.36 -9.89
CA SER A 142 8.94 11.69 -9.32
C SER A 142 9.04 12.71 -10.47
N PRO A 143 8.25 13.80 -10.47
CA PRO A 143 8.46 14.91 -11.39
C PRO A 143 9.89 15.47 -11.35
N ARG A 144 10.60 15.28 -10.22
CA ARG A 144 12.00 15.68 -10.05
C ARG A 144 12.97 14.82 -10.86
N ASP A 145 12.60 13.58 -11.17
CA ASP A 145 13.42 12.67 -11.97
C ASP A 145 13.37 13.02 -13.48
N HIS A 146 12.47 13.94 -13.88
CA HIS A 146 12.36 14.52 -15.22
C HIS A 146 13.06 15.89 -15.37
N VAL A 147 13.64 16.44 -14.31
CA VAL A 147 14.39 17.69 -14.39
C VAL A 147 15.79 17.38 -14.92
N CYS A 148 16.04 17.77 -16.16
CA CYS A 148 17.39 17.75 -16.71
C CYS A 148 18.29 18.74 -15.93
N ASP A 149 19.55 18.41 -15.66
CA ASP A 149 20.50 19.35 -15.01
C ASP A 149 20.65 20.67 -15.79
N THR A 150 20.31 20.65 -17.09
CA THR A 150 20.29 21.83 -17.98
C THR A 150 19.09 22.76 -17.75
N CYS A 151 18.07 22.28 -17.03
CA CYS A 151 16.77 22.92 -16.84
C CYS A 151 16.66 23.66 -15.49
N VAL A 152 17.69 23.59 -14.63
CA VAL A 152 17.78 24.37 -13.40
C VAL A 152 18.26 25.78 -13.76
N PRO A 153 17.47 26.84 -13.52
CA PRO A 153 17.96 28.21 -13.68
C PRO A 153 19.20 28.37 -12.82
N SER A 154 20.35 28.60 -13.45
CA SER A 154 21.62 28.80 -12.76
C SER A 154 21.62 30.14 -12.03
N THR A 155 20.95 30.22 -10.88
CA THR A 155 21.19 31.30 -9.94
C THR A 155 22.56 31.09 -9.30
N ALA A 156 23.40 32.10 -9.46
CA ALA A 156 24.81 32.12 -9.14
C ALA A 156 25.19 31.51 -7.77
N ARG A 157 26.14 30.56 -7.84
CA ARG A 157 27.35 30.42 -7.00
C ARG A 157 27.17 30.38 -5.46
N SER A 158 27.24 29.17 -4.90
CA SER A 158 28.22 28.91 -3.83
C SER A 158 28.67 27.45 -3.87
N SER A 159 29.98 27.28 -3.99
CA SER A 159 30.77 26.06 -4.07
C SER A 159 30.51 25.06 -2.93
N ARG A 160 30.35 23.77 -3.28
CA ARG A 160 30.84 22.61 -2.51
C ARG A 160 31.07 21.41 -3.45
N THR A 161 32.32 21.24 -3.88
CA THR A 161 32.94 19.99 -4.36
C THR A 161 32.67 18.89 -3.30
N ARG A 162 32.29 17.63 -3.57
CA ARG A 162 32.88 16.51 -4.34
C ARG A 162 31.86 15.35 -4.17
N ALA A 163 31.55 14.47 -5.13
CA ALA A 163 32.43 13.36 -5.52
C ALA A 163 31.91 12.59 -6.76
N ARG A 164 32.83 12.50 -7.74
CA ARG A 164 33.13 11.40 -8.69
C ARG A 164 32.01 10.45 -9.14
N ARG A 165 31.61 10.63 -10.41
CA ARG A 165 31.30 9.54 -11.35
C ARG A 165 32.55 8.70 -11.61
N ILE A 166 32.41 7.39 -11.56
CA ILE A 166 33.22 6.39 -12.28
C ILE A 166 32.15 5.44 -12.82
N GLY A 167 31.86 5.37 -14.11
CA GLY A 167 32.77 5.12 -15.21
C GLY A 167 32.43 3.73 -15.73
N LEU A 168 31.72 3.69 -16.85
CA LEU A 168 31.45 2.49 -17.65
C LEU A 168 32.76 1.80 -18.02
N GLN A 169 32.77 0.48 -17.93
CA GLN A 169 33.39 -0.42 -18.90
C GLN A 169 32.41 -1.56 -19.16
#